data_AF-A0A9E5LLY5-F1
#
_entry.id   AF-A0A9E5LLY5-F1
#
_cell.length_a   1.000
_cell.length_b   1.000
_cell.length_c   1.000
_cell.angle_alpha   90.00
_cell.angle_beta   90.00
_cell.angle_gamma   90.00
#
_symmetry.space_group_name_H-M   'P 1'
#
loop_
_entity.id
_entity.type
_entity.pdbx_description
1 polymer ?
#
loop_
_entity_poly.entity_id
_entity_poly.type
_entity_poly.pdbx_seq_one_letter_code
_entity_poly.pdbx_strand_id
1 'polypeptide(L)' 'LEDSLWAGRGELATSNAVQVRKVRNIIENLGLEIATPEEARKMLQLKGGDQVAF' A
#
# COMPACT_ATOMS: atom_id res chain seq x y z
N LEU A 1 4.23 0.85 -9.15
CA LEU A 1 4.77 1.13 -10.50
C LEU A 1 6.25 1.44 -10.47
N GLU A 2 6.76 2.12 -9.45
CA GLU A 2 8.21 2.34 -9.22
C GLU A 2 9.03 1.04 -9.29
N ASP A 3 8.64 0.00 -8.54
CA ASP A 3 9.36 -1.29 -8.51
C ASP A 3 9.04 -2.22 -9.69
N SER A 4 7.83 -2.11 -10.25
CA SER A 4 7.34 -2.99 -11.32
C SER A 4 6.20 -2.35 -12.11
N LEU A 5 6.26 -2.50 -13.43
CA LEU A 5 5.24 -2.02 -14.36
C LEU A 5 4.10 -3.03 -14.59
N TRP A 6 4.17 -4.22 -14.01
CA TRP A 6 3.27 -5.34 -14.35
C TRP A 6 2.18 -5.54 -13.28
N ALA A 7 0.93 -5.79 -13.72
CA ALA A 7 -0.17 -6.28 -12.89
C ALA A 7 -0.14 -7.81 -12.77
N GLY A 8 0.42 -8.48 -13.77
CA GLY A 8 0.54 -9.92 -13.88
C GLY A 8 1.49 -10.29 -15.02
N ARG A 9 1.69 -11.59 -15.24
CA ARG A 9 2.57 -12.06 -16.32
C ARG A 9 2.03 -11.59 -17.68
N GLY A 10 2.76 -10.69 -18.33
CA GLY A 10 2.38 -10.16 -19.65
C GLY A 10 1.30 -9.07 -19.62
N GLU A 11 0.89 -8.60 -18.44
CA GLU A 11 -0.14 -7.57 -18.29
C GLU A 11 0.44 -6.35 -17.56
N LEU A 12 0.48 -5.20 -18.23
CA LEU A 12 0.93 -3.94 -17.63
C LEU A 12 -0.11 -3.41 -16.65
N ALA A 13 0.34 -2.90 -15.51
CA ALA A 13 -0.51 -2.24 -14.54
C ALA A 13 -0.91 -0.85 -15.04
N THR A 14 -2.22 -0.59 -15.09
CA THR A 14 -2.78 0.70 -15.53
C THR A 14 -2.68 1.80 -14.47
N SER A 15 -2.42 1.43 -13.21
CA SER A 15 -2.21 2.37 -12.10
C SER A 15 -1.54 1.68 -10.91
N ASN A 16 -0.96 2.46 -10.00
CA ASN A 16 -0.47 1.94 -8.71
C ASN A 16 -1.58 1.23 -7.91
N ALA A 17 -2.83 1.72 -8.01
CA ALA A 17 -3.97 1.16 -7.29
C ALA A 17 -4.30 -0.30 -7.70
N VAL A 18 -3.94 -0.74 -8.91
CA VAL A 18 -4.08 -2.14 -9.32
C VAL A 18 -3.20 -3.04 -8.45
N GLN A 19 -1.95 -2.63 -8.23
CA GLN A 19 -0.98 -3.40 -7.43
C GLN A 19 -1.34 -3.37 -5.95
N VAL A 20 -1.79 -2.23 -5.42
CA VAL A 20 -2.27 -2.12 -4.02
C VAL A 20 -3.46 -3.05 -3.75
N ARG A 21 -4.43 -3.12 -4.67
CA ARG A 21 -5.58 -4.03 -4.52
C ARG A 21 -5.16 -5.50 -4.57
N LYS A 22 -4.21 -5.85 -5.43
CA LYS A 22 -3.71 -7.22 -5.53
C LYS A 22 -3.10 -7.71 -4.21
N VAL A 23 -2.22 -6.91 -3.60
CA VAL A 23 -1.60 -7.27 -2.32
C VAL A 23 -2.61 -7.24 -1.17
N ARG A 24 -3.55 -6.28 -1.16
CA ARG A 24 -4.65 -6.25 -0.19
C ARG A 24 -5.44 -7.56 -0.18
N ASN A 25 -5.87 -8.04 -1.35
CA ASN A 25 -6.63 -9.29 -1.45
C ASN A 25 -5.84 -10.49 -0.91
N ILE A 26 -4.52 -10.54 -1.14
CA ILE A 26 -3.66 -11.61 -0.61
C ILE A 26 -3.62 -11.55 0.92
N ILE A 27 -3.41 -10.37 1.48
CA ILE A 27 -3.34 -10.16 2.94
C ILE A 27 -4.67 -10.51 3.61
N GLU A 28 -5.80 -10.04 3.06
CA GLU A 28 -7.13 -10.31 3.60
C GLU A 28 -7.48 -11.81 3.54
N ASN A 29 -7.11 -12.52 2.47
CA ASN A 29 -7.29 -13.97 2.37
C ASN A 29 -6.45 -14.78 3.38
N LEU A 30 -5.38 -14.17 3.93
CA LEU A 30 -4.60 -14.76 5.02
C LEU A 30 -5.20 -14.46 6.40
N GLY A 31 -6.35 -13.78 6.48
CA GLY A 31 -7.00 -13.40 7.73
C GLY A 31 -6.35 -12.20 8.43
N LEU A 32 -5.59 -11.40 7.69
CA LEU A 32 -4.91 -10.20 8.19
C LEU A 32 -5.62 -8.93 7.73
N GLU A 33 -5.33 -7.82 8.39
CA GLU A 33 -5.92 -6.51 8.10
C GLU A 33 -4.86 -5.51 7.60
N ILE A 34 -5.31 -4.54 6.79
CA ILE A 34 -4.45 -3.47 6.28
C ILE A 34 -4.48 -2.30 7.25
N ALA A 35 -3.31 -1.92 7.77
CA ALA A 35 -3.17 -0.74 8.61
C ALA A 35 -3.63 0.52 7.87
N THR A 36 -4.42 1.33 8.56
CA THR A 36 -4.72 2.71 8.18
C THR A 36 -3.44 3.57 8.26
N PRO A 37 -3.41 4.75 7.60
CA PRO A 37 -2.28 5.66 7.73
C PRO A 37 -1.98 6.05 9.19
N GLU A 38 -3.00 6.15 10.03
CA GLU A 38 -2.83 6.51 11.43
C GLU A 38 -2.19 5.40 12.25
N GLU A 39 -2.62 4.15 12.05
CA GLU A 39 -1.98 2.99 12.66
C GLU A 39 -0.53 2.84 12.21
N ALA A 40 -0.26 3.04 10.92
CA ALA A 40 1.10 3.00 10.39
C ALA A 40 2.00 4.06 11.05
N ARG A 41 1.50 5.29 11.25
CA ARG A 41 2.24 6.34 11.99
C ARG A 41 2.53 5.92 13.42
N LYS A 42 1.56 5.34 14.12
CA LYS A 42 1.73 4.87 15.50
C LYS A 42 2.76 3.74 15.59
N MET A 43 2.68 2.75 14.69
CA MET A 43 3.62 1.62 14.65
C MET A 43 5.06 2.06 14.41
N LEU A 44 5.25 3.06 13.55
CA LEU A 44 6.56 3.58 13.16
C LEU A 44 7.01 4.80 13.98
N GLN A 45 6.22 5.22 14.98
CA GLN A 45 6.49 6.39 15.83
C GLN A 45 6.75 7.68 15.03
N LEU A 46 5.93 7.91 13.99
CA LEU A 46 6.07 9.07 13.12
C LEU A 46 5.49 10.34 13.74
N LYS A 47 6.08 11.48 13.37
CA LYS A 47 5.75 12.82 13.88
C LYS A 47 4.34 13.34 13.59
N GLY A 48 3.51 12.65 12.82
CA GLY A 48 2.18 13.16 12.40
C GLY A 48 2.21 13.90 11.06
N GLY A 49 1.07 13.87 10.37
CA GLY A 49 0.93 14.42 9.00
C GLY A 49 0.88 15.95 8.94
N ASP A 50 0.62 16.62 10.06
CA ASP A 50 0.57 18.07 10.24
C ASP A 50 1.93 18.68 10.64
N GLN A 51 2.90 17.86 11.03
CA GLN A 51 4.24 18.29 11.45
C GLN A 51 5.25 18.25 10.29
N VAL A 52 4.82 18.62 9.09
CA VAL A 52 5.60 18.61 7.84
C VAL A 52 5.50 19.98 7.17
N ALA A 53 6.51 20.34 6.37
CA ALA A 53 6.63 21.67 5.77
C ALA A 53 6.38 21.63 4.25
N PHE A 54 5.17 21.24 3.85
CA PHE A 54 4.70 21.24 2.46
C PHE A 54 3.24 21.68 2.36
#